data_AF-Q2S859-F1
#
_entry.id   AF-Q2S859-F1
#
_cell.length_a   1.000
_cell.length_b   1.000
_cell.length_c   1.000
_cell.angle_alpha   90.00
_cell.angle_beta   90.00
_cell.angle_gamma   90.00
#
_symmetry.space_group_name_H-M   'P 1'
#
loop_
_entity.id
_entity.type
_entity.pdbx_description
1 polymer ?
#
loop_
_entity_poly.entity_id
_entity_poly.type
_entity_poly.pdbx_seq_one_letter_code
_entity_poly.pdbx_strand_id
1 'polypeptide(L)'
;MTSPTIAKPMWLSGSECKVGILYLAAIAYPAGLVYDAVYRHHDHYTGITSWYGLASPSAEVIAFMPVKDALRYLTGAYYIEEGYQADAAILPWRDGEPDAKAPQIAAAPGSYDILTWDEEFGWSTPIAYCRGHIPLEAFLNAAARYIPLTRKTCCRP
;
A
#
# COMPACT_ATOMS: atom_id res chain seq x y z
N MET A 1 30.56 1.11 -11.13
CA MET A 1 29.12 1.27 -11.36
C MET A 1 28.48 1.54 -10.00
N THR A 2 28.06 2.77 -9.72
CA THR A 2 27.30 3.10 -8.51
C THR A 2 25.88 2.59 -8.68
N SER A 3 25.43 1.69 -7.81
CA SER A 3 24.02 1.27 -7.78
C SER A 3 23.14 2.52 -7.69
N PRO A 4 22.05 2.62 -8.49
CA PRO A 4 21.17 3.76 -8.40
C PRO A 4 20.58 3.83 -6.98
N THR A 5 20.88 4.90 -6.26
CA THR A 5 20.28 5.17 -4.94
C THR A 5 18.77 5.32 -5.14
N ILE A 6 17.98 4.43 -4.54
CA ILE A 6 16.52 4.53 -4.58
C ILE A 6 16.11 5.79 -3.81
N ALA A 7 15.45 6.72 -4.50
CA ALA A 7 15.00 7.96 -3.89
C ALA A 7 13.98 7.68 -2.78
N LYS A 8 14.09 8.41 -1.67
CA LYS A 8 13.11 8.33 -0.58
C LYS A 8 11.75 8.84 -1.09
N PRO A 9 10.65 8.10 -0.88
CA PRO A 9 9.33 8.51 -1.34
C PRO A 9 8.85 9.71 -0.52
N MET A 10 8.01 10.53 -1.15
CA MET A 10 7.45 11.73 -0.55
C MET A 10 6.01 11.51 -0.14
N TRP A 11 5.66 11.99 1.05
CA TRP A 11 4.28 12.11 1.49
C TRP A 11 3.56 13.19 0.66
N LEU A 12 2.43 12.83 0.09
CA LEU A 12 1.51 13.74 -0.60
C LEU A 12 0.36 14.12 0.35
N SER A 13 -0.23 15.29 0.14
CA SER A 13 -1.38 15.79 0.90
C SER A 13 -2.42 16.39 -0.03
N GLY A 14 -3.69 16.36 0.35
CA GLY A 14 -4.81 16.90 -0.44
C GLY A 14 -5.70 15.80 -1.04
N SER A 15 -6.45 16.13 -2.08
CA SER A 15 -7.49 15.25 -2.66
C SER A 15 -7.11 14.60 -3.99
N GLU A 16 -6.06 15.06 -4.67
CA GLU A 16 -5.65 14.54 -5.99
C GLU A 16 -4.86 13.23 -5.85
N CYS A 17 -5.56 12.10 -6.04
CA CYS A 17 -4.99 10.77 -6.08
C CYS A 17 -5.79 9.87 -7.03
N LYS A 18 -5.15 8.83 -7.58
CA LYS A 18 -5.79 7.88 -8.49
C LYS A 18 -6.73 6.95 -7.71
N VAL A 19 -7.89 6.66 -8.27
CA VAL A 19 -8.84 5.66 -7.76
C VAL A 19 -8.36 4.25 -8.11
N GLY A 20 -8.70 3.26 -7.28
CA GLY A 20 -8.35 1.85 -7.52
C GLY A 20 -6.89 1.52 -7.20
N ILE A 21 -6.19 2.41 -6.51
CA ILE A 21 -4.81 2.23 -6.08
C ILE A 21 -4.77 2.09 -4.55
N LEU A 22 -3.95 1.15 -4.07
CA LEU A 22 -3.62 0.98 -2.67
C LEU A 22 -2.56 2.01 -2.25
N TYR A 23 -2.85 2.77 -1.21
CA TYR A 23 -1.98 3.82 -0.65
C TYR A 23 -1.54 3.48 0.76
N LEU A 24 -0.26 3.72 1.05
CA LEU A 24 0.19 3.90 2.42
C LEU A 24 -0.30 5.28 2.87
N ALA A 25 -1.14 5.32 3.89
CA ALA A 25 -1.74 6.53 4.43
C ALA A 25 -1.26 6.80 5.86
N ALA A 26 -1.11 8.08 6.18
CA ALA A 26 -0.99 8.59 7.53
C ALA A 26 -2.37 9.13 7.93
N ILE A 27 -2.98 8.49 8.93
CA ILE A 27 -4.38 8.69 9.32
C ILE A 27 -4.40 9.32 10.72
N ALA A 28 -4.98 10.51 10.82
CA ALA A 28 -5.23 11.18 12.08
C ALA A 28 -6.51 10.63 12.72
N TYR A 29 -6.36 10.10 13.93
CA TYR A 29 -7.45 9.76 14.84
C TYR A 29 -7.40 10.71 16.05
N PRO A 30 -8.51 10.85 16.82
CA PRO A 30 -8.49 11.63 18.06
C PRO A 30 -7.41 11.20 19.06
N ALA A 31 -7.08 9.91 19.07
CA ALA A 31 -6.07 9.33 19.97
C ALA A 31 -4.63 9.45 19.46
N GLY A 32 -4.41 9.82 18.19
CA GLY A 32 -3.07 9.92 17.61
C GLY A 32 -3.00 9.65 16.11
N LEU A 33 -1.77 9.52 15.62
CA LEU A 33 -1.46 9.23 14.22
C LEU A 33 -1.24 7.73 14.04
N VAL A 34 -1.88 7.14 13.04
CA VAL A 34 -1.72 5.73 12.63
C VAL A 34 -1.29 5.67 11.18
N TYR A 35 -0.45 4.69 10.83
CA TYR A 35 -0.17 4.36 9.43
C TYR A 35 -0.98 3.14 9.03
N ASP A 36 -1.57 3.17 7.85
CA ASP A 36 -2.34 2.04 7.32
C ASP A 36 -2.27 1.98 5.77
N ALA A 37 -2.66 0.85 5.19
CA ALA A 37 -2.82 0.68 3.75
C ALA A 37 -4.31 0.78 3.38
N VAL A 38 -4.69 1.84 2.66
CA VAL A 38 -6.10 2.13 2.32
C VAL A 38 -6.30 2.35 0.83
N TYR A 39 -7.52 2.11 0.37
CA TYR A 39 -7.90 2.32 -1.02
C TYR A 39 -8.53 3.68 -1.23
N ARG A 40 -8.22 4.30 -2.37
CA ARG A 40 -9.07 5.36 -2.91
C ARG A 40 -10.16 4.72 -3.78
N HIS A 41 -11.41 4.83 -3.36
CA HIS A 41 -12.56 4.24 -4.04
C HIS A 41 -13.46 5.34 -4.62
N HIS A 42 -14.03 5.09 -5.79
CA HIS A 42 -15.09 5.91 -6.37
C HIS A 42 -16.36 5.08 -6.39
N ASP A 43 -17.34 5.51 -5.59
CA ASP A 43 -18.63 4.86 -5.55
C ASP A 43 -19.44 5.28 -6.78
N HIS A 44 -19.70 4.32 -7.67
CA HIS A 44 -20.44 4.55 -8.91
C HIS A 44 -21.93 4.89 -8.70
N TYR A 45 -22.51 4.53 -7.55
CA TYR A 45 -23.91 4.81 -7.25
C TYR A 45 -24.10 6.22 -6.67
N THR A 46 -23.17 6.68 -5.82
CA THR A 46 -23.25 8.00 -5.19
C THR A 46 -22.42 9.07 -5.92
N GLY A 47 -21.49 8.68 -6.78
CA GLY A 47 -20.53 9.55 -7.44
C GLY A 47 -19.45 10.10 -6.50
N ILE A 48 -19.39 9.62 -5.26
CA ILE A 48 -18.48 10.13 -4.22
C ILE A 48 -17.17 9.34 -4.26
N THR A 49 -16.06 10.07 -4.32
CA THR A 49 -14.72 9.49 -4.16
C THR A 49 -14.27 9.63 -2.71
N SER A 50 -14.05 8.50 -2.04
CA SER A 50 -13.69 8.43 -0.62
C SER A 50 -12.53 7.46 -0.36
N TRP A 51 -12.00 7.52 0.87
CA TRP A 51 -11.04 6.54 1.36
C TRP A 51 -11.80 5.34 1.91
N TYR A 52 -11.46 4.16 1.44
CA TYR A 52 -12.04 2.90 1.88
C TYR A 52 -11.09 2.16 2.81
N GLY A 53 -11.63 1.54 3.87
CA GLY A 53 -10.85 0.86 4.90
C GLY A 53 -10.55 1.70 6.15
N LEU A 54 -11.18 2.87 6.33
CA LEU A 54 -11.03 3.66 7.55
C LEU A 54 -11.90 3.08 8.68
N ALA A 55 -11.30 2.88 9.85
CA ALA A 55 -11.96 2.27 11.01
C ALA A 55 -12.93 3.22 11.75
N SER A 56 -12.88 4.53 11.48
CA SER A 56 -13.72 5.53 12.16
C SER A 56 -14.16 6.63 11.20
N PRO A 57 -15.40 7.13 11.32
CA PRO A 57 -15.85 8.32 10.58
C PRO A 57 -15.11 9.61 11.00
N SER A 58 -14.46 9.62 12.16
CA SER A 58 -13.61 10.73 12.61
C SER A 58 -12.17 10.64 12.10
N ALA A 59 -11.84 9.61 11.33
CA ALA A 59 -10.49 9.39 10.82
C ALA A 59 -10.26 10.25 9.58
N GLU A 60 -9.13 10.95 9.54
CA GLU A 60 -8.75 11.79 8.40
C GLU A 60 -7.42 11.31 7.82
N VAL A 61 -7.40 11.01 6.52
CA VAL A 61 -6.15 10.77 5.80
C VAL A 61 -5.47 12.12 5.56
N ILE A 62 -4.44 12.42 6.35
CA ILE A 62 -3.73 13.71 6.30
C ILE A 62 -2.55 13.70 5.31
N ALA A 63 -2.03 12.51 5.02
CA ALA A 63 -1.00 12.31 4.00
C ALA A 63 -1.05 10.90 3.44
N PHE A 64 -0.57 10.71 2.21
CA PHE A 64 -0.53 9.40 1.56
C PHE A 64 0.63 9.29 0.57
N MET A 65 0.99 8.05 0.21
CA MET A 65 1.85 7.73 -0.93
C MET A 65 1.44 6.38 -1.52
N PRO A 66 1.62 6.14 -2.83
CA PRO A 66 1.35 4.84 -3.41
C PRO A 66 2.16 3.73 -2.71
N VAL A 67 1.52 2.60 -2.37
CA VAL A 67 2.22 1.47 -1.72
C VAL A 67 3.42 1.01 -2.54
N LYS A 68 3.32 1.05 -3.88
CA LYS A 68 4.43 0.74 -4.78
C LYS A 68 5.71 1.55 -4.50
N ASP A 69 5.58 2.82 -4.16
CA ASP A 69 6.72 3.72 -3.95
C ASP A 69 7.37 3.44 -2.58
N ALA A 70 6.54 3.20 -1.57
CA ALA A 70 6.99 2.76 -0.24
C ALA A 70 7.72 1.40 -0.32
N LEU A 71 7.13 0.41 -1.00
CA LEU A 71 7.73 -0.92 -1.16
C LEU A 71 9.07 -0.86 -1.88
N ARG A 72 9.14 -0.13 -3.00
CA ARG A 72 10.39 0.05 -3.76
C ARG A 72 11.50 0.61 -2.88
N TYR A 73 11.20 1.60 -2.04
CA TYR A 73 12.18 2.19 -1.13
C TYR A 73 12.60 1.24 0.00
N LEU A 74 11.63 0.56 0.62
CA LEU A 74 11.90 -0.30 1.78
C LEU A 74 12.68 -1.57 1.40
N THR A 75 12.51 -2.06 0.18
CA THR A 75 12.95 -3.43 -0.17
C THR A 75 13.77 -3.52 -1.43
N GLY A 76 13.84 -2.44 -2.22
CA GLY A 76 14.57 -2.43 -3.48
C GLY A 76 13.90 -3.22 -4.61
N ALA A 77 12.72 -3.79 -4.37
CA ALA A 77 11.99 -4.57 -5.36
C ALA A 77 11.47 -3.66 -6.49
N TYR A 78 11.69 -4.04 -7.75
CA TYR A 78 11.35 -3.24 -8.94
C TYR A 78 9.86 -3.33 -9.34
N TYR A 79 9.42 -2.36 -10.13
CA TYR A 79 8.03 -2.01 -10.44
C TYR A 79 7.23 -3.05 -11.25
N ILE A 80 5.92 -3.15 -11.01
CA ILE A 80 4.95 -3.79 -11.89
C ILE A 80 4.36 -2.70 -12.80
N GLU A 81 4.56 -2.77 -14.12
CA GLU A 81 4.01 -1.76 -15.03
C GLU A 81 2.47 -1.81 -15.11
N GLU A 82 1.82 -0.64 -15.06
CA GLU A 82 0.39 -0.45 -15.38
C GLU A 82 0.18 -0.90 -16.85
N GLY A 83 -0.27 -2.15 -17.06
CA GLY A 83 -0.43 -2.75 -18.40
C GLY A 83 0.43 -3.98 -18.66
N TYR A 84 1.28 -4.37 -17.70
CA TYR A 84 2.11 -5.56 -17.81
C TYR A 84 1.25 -6.84 -17.89
N GLN A 85 1.32 -7.54 -19.03
CA GLN A 85 0.89 -8.92 -19.16
C GLN A 85 2.07 -9.85 -18.84
N ALA A 86 1.77 -10.89 -18.07
CA ALA A 86 2.73 -11.72 -17.37
C ALA A 86 3.62 -12.56 -18.30
N ASP A 87 4.76 -12.04 -18.74
CA ASP A 87 5.91 -12.86 -19.16
C ASP A 87 7.14 -12.56 -18.29
N ALA A 88 7.63 -13.62 -17.64
CA ALA A 88 8.61 -13.68 -16.55
C ALA A 88 9.66 -12.54 -16.48
N ALA A 89 9.41 -11.49 -15.68
CA ALA A 89 10.47 -10.57 -15.23
C ALA A 89 10.10 -9.80 -13.95
N ILE A 90 10.54 -10.37 -12.82
CA ILE A 90 10.96 -9.78 -11.53
C ILE A 90 9.94 -9.00 -10.65
N LEU A 91 9.49 -9.69 -9.60
CA LEU A 91 9.44 -9.25 -8.19
C LEU A 91 9.61 -10.52 -7.32
N PRO A 92 10.76 -10.83 -6.70
CA PRO A 92 10.83 -11.95 -5.78
C PRO A 92 10.65 -11.45 -4.34
N TRP A 93 9.41 -11.54 -3.84
CA TRP A 93 9.15 -11.65 -2.41
C TRP A 93 8.77 -13.10 -2.15
N ARG A 94 9.70 -13.90 -1.69
CA ARG A 94 9.47 -15.34 -1.60
C ARG A 94 9.99 -15.86 -0.27
N ASP A 95 9.07 -16.11 0.64
CA ASP A 95 9.23 -17.05 1.76
C ASP A 95 7.94 -17.87 1.84
N GLY A 96 7.83 -18.92 1.01
CA GLY A 96 6.73 -19.89 1.11
C GLY A 96 5.33 -19.37 0.74
N GLU A 97 4.31 -20.09 1.20
CA GLU A 97 2.92 -19.65 1.12
C GLU A 97 2.67 -18.55 2.17
N PRO A 98 1.78 -17.58 1.92
CA PRO A 98 1.44 -16.57 2.91
C PRO A 98 0.83 -17.19 4.18
N ASP A 99 1.06 -16.55 5.33
CA ASP A 99 0.49 -17.01 6.60
C ASP A 99 -1.02 -16.74 6.66
N ALA A 100 -1.81 -17.81 6.67
CA ALA A 100 -3.28 -17.79 6.75
C ALA A 100 -3.86 -17.02 7.94
N LYS A 101 -3.06 -16.63 8.93
CA LYS A 101 -3.54 -15.92 10.12
C LYS A 101 -3.45 -14.40 10.03
N ALA A 102 -2.77 -13.85 9.04
CA ALA A 102 -2.47 -12.42 9.00
C ALA A 102 -2.70 -11.80 7.61
N PRO A 103 -3.31 -10.60 7.51
CA PRO A 103 -3.39 -9.86 6.27
C PRO A 103 -2.01 -9.58 5.67
N GLN A 104 -1.91 -9.68 4.34
CA GLN A 104 -0.66 -9.53 3.60
C GLN A 104 -0.83 -8.47 2.51
N ILE A 105 0.17 -7.63 2.29
CA ILE A 105 0.28 -6.90 1.03
C ILE A 105 0.78 -7.89 -0.01
N ALA A 106 0.01 -8.09 -1.07
CA ALA A 106 0.31 -9.01 -2.16
C ALA A 106 0.49 -8.26 -3.49
N ALA A 107 1.46 -8.70 -4.27
CA ALA A 107 1.63 -8.27 -5.65
C ALA A 107 0.66 -9.04 -6.55
N ALA A 108 -0.39 -8.36 -7.03
CA ALA A 108 -1.34 -8.87 -8.01
C ALA A 108 -0.92 -8.47 -9.43
N PRO A 109 -1.46 -9.10 -10.49
CA PRO A 109 -1.19 -8.67 -11.86
C PRO A 109 -1.53 -7.19 -12.09
N GLY A 110 -0.52 -6.36 -12.35
CA GLY A 110 -0.68 -4.93 -12.64
C GLY A 110 -0.88 -4.01 -11.41
N SER A 111 -0.94 -4.54 -10.19
CA SER A 111 -1.21 -3.73 -8.98
C SER A 111 -0.70 -4.38 -7.68
N TYR A 112 -0.99 -3.74 -6.55
CA TYR A 112 -0.85 -4.31 -5.21
C TYR A 112 -2.22 -4.38 -4.56
N ASP A 113 -2.46 -5.46 -3.80
CA ASP A 113 -3.70 -5.67 -3.04
C ASP A 113 -3.42 -6.17 -1.61
N ILE A 114 -4.45 -6.18 -0.76
CA ILE A 114 -4.42 -6.79 0.56
C ILE A 114 -5.06 -8.18 0.45
N LEU A 115 -4.21 -9.19 0.53
CA LEU A 115 -4.61 -10.58 0.62
C LEU A 115 -5.02 -10.90 2.07
N THR A 116 -6.26 -11.38 2.25
CA THR A 116 -6.79 -11.79 3.55
C THR A 116 -7.27 -13.23 3.45
N TRP A 117 -7.02 -14.02 4.49
CA TRP A 117 -7.50 -15.39 4.58
C TRP A 117 -8.96 -15.40 5.03
N ASP A 118 -9.75 -16.17 4.32
CA ASP A 118 -11.13 -16.49 4.65
C ASP A 118 -11.21 -17.98 5.02
N GLU A 119 -11.85 -18.33 6.14
CA GLU A 119 -11.91 -19.73 6.60
C GLU A 119 -12.79 -20.62 5.72
N GLU A 120 -13.76 -20.05 5.01
CA GLU A 120 -14.70 -20.78 4.15
C GLU A 120 -14.15 -20.95 2.73
N PHE A 121 -13.50 -19.92 2.20
CA PHE A 121 -13.05 -19.87 0.79
C PHE A 121 -11.53 -19.89 0.61
N GLY A 122 -10.75 -19.82 1.69
CA GLY A 122 -9.30 -19.71 1.66
C GLY A 122 -8.85 -18.29 1.27
N TRP A 123 -7.80 -18.19 0.46
CA TRP A 123 -7.25 -16.89 0.07
C TRP A 123 -8.12 -16.15 -0.96
N SER A 124 -8.40 -14.87 -0.71
CA SER A 124 -9.23 -14.01 -1.57
C SER A 124 -8.65 -13.80 -2.98
N THR A 125 -7.33 -13.89 -3.15
CA THR A 125 -6.64 -13.91 -4.45
C THR A 125 -6.05 -15.30 -4.68
N PRO A 126 -6.24 -15.92 -5.85
CA PRO A 126 -5.62 -17.21 -6.12
C PRO A 126 -4.10 -17.12 -5.96
N ILE A 127 -3.52 -17.92 -5.05
CA ILE A 127 -2.06 -17.98 -4.80
C ILE A 127 -1.29 -18.14 -6.12
N ALA A 128 -1.89 -18.81 -7.12
CA ALA A 128 -1.34 -19.00 -8.46
C ALA A 128 -0.84 -17.71 -9.15
N TYR A 129 -1.35 -16.54 -8.75
CA TYR A 129 -0.96 -15.24 -9.31
C TYR A 129 -0.25 -14.31 -8.32
N CYS A 130 -0.07 -14.72 -7.06
CA CYS A 130 0.66 -13.95 -6.06
C CYS A 130 2.16 -14.02 -6.36
N ARG A 131 2.72 -12.94 -6.91
CA ARG A 131 4.15 -12.87 -7.25
C ARG A 131 5.03 -12.54 -6.06
N GLY A 132 4.43 -12.12 -4.96
CA GLY A 132 5.12 -11.81 -3.74
C GLY A 132 4.20 -11.22 -2.69
N HIS A 133 4.53 -11.44 -1.41
CA HIS A 133 3.76 -10.89 -0.30
C HIS A 133 4.67 -10.47 0.87
N ILE A 134 4.13 -9.59 1.72
CA ILE A 134 4.70 -9.24 3.02
C ILE A 134 3.54 -9.08 4.02
N PRO A 135 3.69 -9.53 5.28
CA PRO A 135 2.68 -9.26 6.30
C PRO A 135 2.43 -7.76 6.42
N LEU A 136 1.16 -7.35 6.42
CA LEU A 136 0.78 -5.93 6.44
C LEU A 136 1.41 -5.21 7.63
N GLU A 137 1.37 -5.83 8.81
CA GLU A 137 1.97 -5.28 10.03
C GLU A 137 3.49 -5.04 9.89
N ALA A 138 4.22 -5.97 9.29
CA ALA A 138 5.65 -5.83 9.06
C ALA A 138 5.97 -4.66 8.12
N PHE A 139 5.17 -4.51 7.06
CA PHE A 139 5.26 -3.36 6.15
C PHE A 139 4.98 -2.03 6.87
N LEU A 140 3.89 -1.94 7.65
CA LEU A 140 3.52 -0.72 8.37
C LEU A 140 4.57 -0.33 9.42
N ASN A 141 5.11 -1.30 10.15
CA ASN A 141 6.20 -1.09 11.10
C ASN A 141 7.48 -0.57 10.40
N ALA A 142 7.82 -1.12 9.24
CA ALA A 142 8.95 -0.64 8.44
C ALA A 142 8.70 0.78 7.92
N ALA A 143 7.50 1.07 7.43
CA ALA A 143 7.11 2.38 6.95
C ALA A 143 7.21 3.44 8.07
N ALA A 144 6.66 3.15 9.25
CA ALA A 144 6.73 4.03 10.42
C ALA A 144 8.18 4.36 10.82
N ARG A 145 9.09 3.38 10.69
CA ARG A 145 10.50 3.53 11.06
C ARG A 145 11.32 4.30 10.03
N TYR A 146 11.19 3.98 8.74
CA TYR A 146 12.09 4.47 7.70
C TYR A 146 11.49 5.58 6.83
N ILE A 147 10.16 5.67 6.78
CA ILE A 147 9.40 6.68 6.03
C ILE A 147 8.42 7.44 6.94
N PRO A 148 8.81 7.88 8.16
CA PRO A 148 7.88 8.58 9.03
C PRO A 148 7.37 9.86 8.37
N LEU A 149 6.09 10.17 8.58
CA LEU A 149 5.53 11.49 8.32
C LEU A 149 6.20 12.50 9.25
N THR A 150 7.25 13.15 8.75
CA THR A 150 7.85 14.27 9.46
C THR A 150 6.94 15.48 9.30
N ARG A 151 6.58 16.16 10.39
CA ARG A 151 5.75 17.39 10.45
C ARG A 151 6.26 18.60 9.63
N LYS A 152 7.20 18.42 8.70
CA LYS A 152 7.65 19.42 7.73
C LYS A 152 6.94 19.23 6.38
N THR A 153 5.62 19.14 6.36
CA THR A 153 4.85 19.42 5.15
C THR A 153 4.33 20.84 5.27
N CYS A 154 5.03 21.71 4.56
CA CYS A 154 4.83 23.13 4.39
C CYS A 154 3.37 23.58 4.53
N CYS A 155 3.09 24.35 5.59
CA CYS A 155 2.24 25.52 5.41
C CYS A 155 2.96 26.37 4.35
N ARG A 156 2.44 26.40 3.11
CA ARG A 156 2.79 27.51 2.22
C ARG A 156 2.25 28.79 2.88
N PRO A 157 3.06 29.86 3.00
CA PRO A 157 2.56 31.17 3.40
C PRO A 157 1.53 31.71 2.41
#